data_AF-A0A2R5LPV0-F1
#
_entry.id   AF-A0A2R5LPV0-F1
#
_cell.length_a   1.000
_cell.length_b   1.000
_cell.length_c   1.000
_cell.angle_alpha   90.00
_cell.angle_beta   90.00
_cell.angle_gamma   90.00
#
_symmetry.space_group_name_H-M   'P 1'
#
loop_
_entity.id
_entity.type
_entity.pdbx_description
1 polymer ?
#
loop_
_entity_poly.entity_id
_entity_poly.type
_entity_poly.pdbx_seq_one_letter_code
_entity_poly.pdbx_strand_id
1 'polypeptide(L)'
;MHFFSRSLISVVVLSLLRITEGQNKVKLKDVSTLTLHSGKMTTGRRTSPVPQLKCIGGSAGCTNTPHVVQCYNRGTDGSDVQWECKAEMSKAQRFGTVEVFCEGY
;
A
#
# COMPACT_ATOMS: atom_id res chain seq x y z
N MET A 1 59.32 14.85 33.25
CA MET A 1 58.44 14.16 32.27
C MET A 1 57.30 13.57 33.08
N HIS A 2 56.24 14.29 33.45
CA HIS A 2 55.15 14.88 32.65
C HIS A 2 54.43 13.89 31.73
N PHE A 3 53.10 13.82 31.95
CA PHE A 3 51.98 13.23 31.20
C PHE A 3 51.64 11.75 31.46
N PHE A 4 50.69 11.46 32.36
CA PHE A 4 49.22 11.55 32.30
C PHE A 4 48.57 10.26 31.76
N SER A 5 48.00 9.50 32.69
CA SER A 5 46.92 8.54 32.47
C SER A 5 45.72 9.24 31.82
N ARG A 6 45.19 8.70 30.72
CA ARG A 6 43.86 9.04 30.20
C ARG A 6 43.14 7.80 29.68
N SER A 7 42.21 7.33 30.50
CA SER A 7 41.04 6.55 30.08
C SER A 7 40.29 7.34 29.00
N LEU A 8 40.05 6.73 27.84
CA LEU A 8 39.09 7.21 26.86
C LEU A 8 37.92 6.24 26.82
N ILE A 9 36.99 6.60 27.68
CA ILE A 9 35.60 6.19 27.78
C ILE A 9 35.04 5.77 26.42
N SER A 10 34.52 4.54 26.38
CA SER A 10 33.71 3.97 25.31
C SER A 10 32.58 4.93 24.94
N VAL A 11 32.76 5.73 23.89
CA VAL A 11 31.64 6.40 23.23
C VAL A 11 31.02 5.38 22.30
N VAL A 12 30.28 4.42 22.89
CA VAL A 12 29.16 3.84 22.17
C VAL A 12 28.23 5.02 21.96
N VAL A 13 28.33 5.65 20.79
CA VAL A 13 27.24 6.45 20.26
C VAL A 13 26.11 5.45 20.08
N LEU A 14 25.36 5.18 21.17
CA LEU A 14 23.98 4.77 21.09
C LEU A 14 23.30 5.93 20.39
N SER A 15 23.44 5.89 19.08
CA SER A 15 22.53 6.53 18.16
C SER A 15 21.18 6.22 18.74
N LEU A 16 20.51 7.24 19.26
CA LEU A 16 19.08 7.19 19.49
C LEU A 16 18.48 7.08 18.08
N LEU A 17 18.61 5.89 17.48
CA LEU A 17 17.69 5.40 16.49
C LEU A 17 16.38 5.34 17.25
N ARG A 18 15.70 6.48 17.29
CA ARG A 18 14.26 6.54 17.45
C ARG A 18 13.76 5.76 16.25
N ILE A 19 13.66 4.43 16.39
CA ILE A 19 12.78 3.65 15.55
C ILE A 19 11.40 4.16 15.95
N THR A 20 10.98 5.26 15.31
CA THR A 20 9.57 5.60 15.30
C THR A 20 8.97 4.50 14.45
N GLU A 21 8.55 3.40 15.09
CA GLU A 21 7.68 2.41 14.49
C GLU A 21 6.39 3.15 14.21
N GLY A 22 6.35 3.78 13.03
CA GLY A 22 5.23 4.56 12.56
C GLY A 22 4.02 3.66 12.64
N GLN A 23 2.95 4.15 13.26
CA GLN A 23 1.69 3.44 13.30
C GLN A 23 1.27 3.19 11.85
N ASN A 24 1.45 1.96 11.34
CA ASN A 24 1.06 1.52 10.00
C ASN A 24 -0.47 1.39 9.90
N LYS A 25 -1.19 2.45 10.29
CA LYS A 25 -2.64 2.52 10.28
C LYS A 25 -3.05 3.87 9.72
N VAL A 26 -4.04 3.83 8.84
CA VAL A 26 -4.66 5.00 8.24
C VAL A 26 -6.17 4.77 8.27
N LYS A 27 -6.96 5.82 8.50
CA LYS A 27 -8.41 5.71 8.33
C LYS A 27 -8.67 5.56 6.83
N LEU A 28 -9.44 4.54 6.43
CA LEU A 28 -9.66 4.27 5.01
C LEU A 28 -10.25 5.48 4.26
N LYS A 29 -11.14 6.24 4.92
CA LYS A 29 -11.72 7.47 4.37
C LYS A 29 -10.71 8.60 4.08
N ASP A 30 -9.55 8.58 4.74
CA ASP A 30 -8.49 9.59 4.56
C ASP A 30 -7.50 9.17 3.45
N VAL A 31 -7.64 7.96 2.89
CA VAL A 31 -6.82 7.52 1.75
C VAL A 31 -7.36 8.17 0.48
N SER A 32 -6.54 9.00 -0.16
CA SER A 32 -6.94 9.74 -1.38
C SER A 32 -6.85 8.89 -2.64
N THR A 33 -5.83 8.05 -2.74
CA THR A 33 -5.53 7.31 -3.97
C THR A 33 -4.80 6.01 -3.67
N LEU A 34 -5.14 4.96 -4.41
CA LEU A 34 -4.43 3.69 -4.44
C LEU A 34 -3.86 3.48 -5.84
N THR A 35 -2.58 3.12 -5.92
CA THR A 35 -1.96 2.67 -7.17
C THR A 35 -1.59 1.21 -7.00
N LEU A 36 -2.31 0.36 -7.73
CA LEU A 36 -2.21 -1.08 -7.64
C LEU A 36 -1.48 -1.63 -8.86
N HIS A 37 -0.58 -2.58 -8.65
CA HIS A 37 0.24 -3.14 -9.72
C HIS A 37 0.00 -4.64 -9.88
N SER A 38 -0.07 -5.09 -11.13
CA SER A 38 -0.08 -6.51 -11.47
C SER A 38 1.22 -7.17 -11.04
N GLY A 39 1.12 -8.39 -10.50
CA GLY A 39 2.26 -9.15 -9.98
C GLY A 39 2.81 -8.69 -8.62
N LYS A 40 2.29 -7.59 -8.04
CA LYS A 40 2.63 -7.19 -6.67
C LYS A 40 1.66 -7.78 -5.67
N MET A 41 2.16 -8.03 -4.46
CA MET A 41 1.37 -8.48 -3.31
C MET A 41 1.00 -7.29 -2.41
N THR A 42 -0.12 -7.41 -1.69
CA THR A 42 -0.50 -6.48 -0.63
C THR A 42 0.42 -6.65 0.57
N THR A 43 0.49 -5.64 1.43
CA THR A 43 0.92 -5.88 2.80
C THR A 43 -0.21 -6.57 3.55
N GLY A 44 0.13 -7.34 4.58
CA GLY A 44 -0.86 -7.95 5.45
C GLY A 44 -0.26 -8.31 6.80
N ARG A 45 -1.05 -8.18 7.86
CA ARG A 45 -0.61 -8.48 9.24
C ARG A 45 -1.36 -9.67 9.82
N ARG A 46 -2.68 -9.68 9.71
CA ARG A 46 -3.55 -10.76 10.20
C ARG A 46 -3.68 -11.88 9.20
N THR A 47 -3.66 -11.56 7.91
CA THR A 47 -3.80 -12.51 6.82
C THR A 47 -2.54 -12.53 5.95
N SER A 48 -2.30 -13.66 5.29
CA SER A 48 -1.25 -13.77 4.28
C SER A 48 -1.46 -12.74 3.15
N PRO A 49 -0.38 -12.13 2.62
CA PRO A 49 -0.45 -11.26 1.46
C PRO A 49 -1.24 -11.86 0.29
N VAL A 50 -2.04 -11.04 -0.38
CA VAL A 50 -2.78 -11.40 -1.60
C VAL A 50 -2.32 -10.53 -2.77
N PRO A 51 -2.59 -10.91 -4.04
CA PRO A 51 -2.28 -10.03 -5.17
C PRO A 51 -3.00 -8.68 -5.07
N GLN A 52 -2.31 -7.58 -5.39
CA GLN A 52 -2.91 -6.24 -5.41
C GLN A 52 -4.00 -6.09 -6.48
N LEU A 53 -3.85 -6.81 -7.60
CA LEU A 53 -4.81 -6.86 -8.69
C LEU A 53 -5.16 -8.31 -9.00
N LYS A 54 -6.46 -8.58 -9.16
CA LYS A 54 -6.97 -9.89 -9.55
C LYS A 54 -8.14 -9.72 -10.51
N CYS A 55 -8.01 -10.27 -11.70
CA CYS A 55 -9.14 -10.42 -12.62
C CYS A 55 -9.90 -11.70 -12.25
N ILE A 56 -11.22 -11.58 -12.06
CA ILE A 56 -12.09 -12.69 -11.64
C ILE A 56 -13.04 -13.16 -12.74
N GLY A 57 -13.07 -12.49 -13.90
CA GLY A 57 -13.92 -12.83 -15.02
C GLY A 57 -14.34 -11.61 -15.84
N GLY A 58 -15.34 -11.79 -16.69
CA GLY A 58 -15.87 -10.77 -17.60
C GLY A 58 -15.94 -11.29 -19.04
N SER A 59 -16.76 -10.65 -19.88
CA SER A 59 -16.97 -11.06 -21.27
C SER A 59 -15.70 -10.96 -22.13
N ALA A 60 -14.76 -10.07 -21.77
CA ALA A 60 -13.47 -9.93 -22.42
C ALA A 60 -12.40 -10.92 -21.90
N GLY A 61 -12.73 -11.73 -20.89
CA GLY A 61 -11.77 -12.60 -20.21
C GLY A 61 -10.68 -11.84 -19.44
N CYS A 62 -9.64 -12.56 -19.00
CA CYS A 62 -8.55 -12.02 -18.18
C CYS A 62 -7.18 -12.01 -18.88
N THR A 63 -7.14 -12.22 -20.20
CA THR A 63 -5.87 -12.32 -20.95
C THR A 63 -5.16 -10.98 -21.08
N ASN A 64 -5.92 -9.89 -21.28
CA ASN A 64 -5.39 -8.54 -21.50
C ASN A 64 -5.82 -7.62 -20.35
N THR A 65 -5.30 -7.90 -19.16
CA THR A 65 -5.57 -7.10 -17.94
C THR A 65 -4.55 -5.98 -17.78
N PRO A 66 -4.94 -4.83 -17.21
CA PRO A 66 -4.03 -3.71 -17.04
C PRO A 66 -2.91 -4.03 -16.03
N HIS A 67 -1.70 -3.57 -16.32
CA HIS A 67 -0.56 -3.73 -15.41
C HIS A 67 -0.63 -2.80 -14.20
N VAL A 68 -1.30 -1.66 -14.33
CA VAL A 68 -1.47 -0.65 -13.28
C VAL A 68 -2.91 -0.17 -13.28
N VAL A 69 -3.50 -0.10 -12.09
CA VAL A 69 -4.83 0.49 -11.87
C VAL A 69 -4.70 1.54 -10.79
N GLN A 70 -5.25 2.72 -11.05
CA GLN A 70 -5.29 3.82 -10.10
C GLN A 70 -6.72 4.04 -9.64
N CYS A 71 -6.96 3.91 -8.34
CA CYS A 71 -8.26 4.10 -7.72
C CYS A 71 -8.25 5.38 -6.89
N TYR A 72 -9.27 6.21 -7.09
CA TYR A 72 -9.44 7.49 -6.42
C TYR A 72 -10.63 7.41 -5.46
N ASN A 73 -10.43 7.90 -4.24
CA ASN A 73 -11.50 8.05 -3.28
C ASN A 73 -12.41 9.21 -3.72
N ARG A 74 -13.70 8.92 -3.95
CA ARG A 74 -14.73 9.89 -4.36
C ARG A 74 -15.67 10.28 -3.23
N GLY A 75 -15.28 10.01 -1.99
CA GLY A 75 -16.05 10.26 -0.79
C GLY A 75 -16.62 8.97 -0.21
N THR A 76 -17.60 9.10 0.67
CA THR A 76 -18.28 7.99 1.32
C THR A 76 -19.78 8.08 1.07
N ASP A 77 -20.46 6.93 1.01
CA ASP A 77 -21.93 6.85 0.95
C ASP A 77 -22.61 6.97 2.33
N GLY A 78 -21.82 7.20 3.39
CA GLY A 78 -22.25 7.20 4.78
C GLY A 78 -21.63 6.08 5.60
N SER A 79 -21.12 5.03 4.94
CA SER A 79 -20.38 3.93 5.57
C SER A 79 -19.06 3.68 4.85
N ASP A 80 -19.11 3.38 3.56
CA ASP A 80 -17.99 2.87 2.79
C ASP A 80 -17.44 3.89 1.80
N VAL A 81 -16.13 3.80 1.55
CA VAL A 81 -15.45 4.65 0.56
C VAL A 81 -15.86 4.25 -0.84
N GLN A 82 -16.26 5.25 -1.63
CA GLN A 82 -16.63 5.09 -3.02
C GLN A 82 -15.39 5.25 -3.90
N TRP A 83 -14.90 4.15 -4.47
CA TRP A 83 -13.69 4.15 -5.29
C TRP A 83 -14.03 4.28 -6.79
N GLU A 84 -13.39 5.23 -7.47
CA GLU A 84 -13.35 5.28 -8.93
C GLU A 84 -11.99 4.76 -9.41
N CYS A 85 -11.98 3.62 -10.12
CA CYS A 85 -10.74 3.04 -10.63
C CYS A 85 -10.57 3.27 -12.14
N LYS A 86 -9.35 3.64 -12.54
CA LYS A 86 -8.95 3.92 -13.93
C LYS A 86 -7.69 3.14 -14.28
N ALA A 87 -7.60 2.76 -15.55
CA ALA A 87 -6.42 2.12 -16.11
C ALA A 87 -6.34 2.37 -17.61
N GLU A 88 -5.14 2.28 -18.16
CA GLU A 88 -4.91 2.25 -19.59
C GLU A 88 -5.36 0.88 -20.14
N MET A 89 -6.38 0.89 -20.98
CA MET A 89 -6.97 -0.31 -21.59
C MET A 89 -7.33 -0.03 -23.04
N SER A 90 -7.47 -1.10 -23.84
CA SER A 90 -7.94 -0.94 -25.21
C SER A 90 -9.35 -0.34 -25.25
N LYS A 91 -9.69 0.42 -26.30
CA LYS A 91 -11.01 1.05 -26.46
C LYS A 91 -12.18 0.07 -26.48
N ALA A 92 -11.91 -1.22 -26.75
CA ALA A 92 -12.91 -2.28 -26.76
C ALA A 92 -13.19 -2.85 -25.36
N GLN A 93 -12.44 -2.43 -24.35
CA GLN A 93 -12.52 -2.96 -22.99
C GLN A 93 -12.88 -1.85 -22.00
N ARG A 94 -13.56 -2.26 -20.94
CA ARG A 94 -13.86 -1.44 -19.77
C ARG A 94 -13.92 -2.33 -18.55
N PHE A 95 -13.82 -1.73 -17.37
CA PHE A 95 -14.15 -2.45 -16.17
C PHE A 95 -15.64 -2.84 -16.14
N GLY A 96 -15.90 -4.04 -15.63
CA GLY A 96 -17.21 -4.45 -15.15
C GLY A 96 -17.39 -3.94 -13.71
N THR A 97 -17.86 -4.83 -12.83
CA THR A 97 -17.83 -4.57 -11.38
C THR A 97 -16.39 -4.50 -10.89
N VAL A 98 -16.11 -3.51 -10.04
CA VAL A 98 -14.82 -3.33 -9.38
C VAL A 98 -15.06 -3.26 -7.88
N GLU A 99 -14.30 -4.04 -7.12
CA GLU A 99 -14.33 -4.03 -5.67
C GLU A 99 -12.92 -3.73 -5.13
N VAL A 100 -12.86 -2.87 -4.11
CA VAL A 100 -11.62 -2.50 -3.43
C VAL A 100 -11.73 -2.92 -1.98
N PHE A 101 -10.81 -3.78 -1.54
CA PHE A 101 -10.75 -4.25 -0.16
C PHE A 101 -9.41 -3.88 0.46
N CYS A 102 -9.45 -3.53 1.74
CA CYS A 102 -8.28 -3.26 2.57
C CYS A 102 -8.37 -4.07 3.86
N GLU A 103 -7.24 -4.58 4.35
CA GLU A 103 -7.19 -5.22 5.66
C GLU A 103 -7.42 -4.15 6.75
N GLY A 104 -8.37 -4.38 7.65
CA GLY A 104 -8.56 -3.53 8.83
C GLY A 104 -7.43 -3.72 9.84
N TYR A 105 -7.05 -2.64 10.53
CA TYR A 105 -6.00 -2.66 11.56
C TYR A 105 -6.38 -3.44 12.82
#